data_AF-A0AAV2JCA5-F1
#
_entry.id   AF-A0AAV2JCA5-F1
#
_cell.length_a   1.000
_cell.length_b   1.000
_cell.length_c   1.000
_cell.angle_alpha   90.00
_cell.angle_beta   90.00
_cell.angle_gamma   90.00
#
_symmetry.space_group_name_H-M   'P 1'
#
loop_
_entity.id
_entity.type
_entity.pdbx_description
1 polymer ?
#
loop_
_entity_poly.entity_id
_entity_poly.type
_entity_poly.pdbx_seq_one_letter_code
_entity_poly.pdbx_strand_id
1 'polypeptide(L)'
;MKTMKAVKSAVVCLVLLPRFFMTALLFWLLDFLCIRRRVFFHKEQDDCLDPPLCISDSNRLFSLESLRAVWHGHKLDFLKEAHLAFESVVQQNADIADSVLVYIEEAHPSDGWRSTDAPYQIPRHRCLEDRLHAARLMRTEVPGCVVVVDSMENASNAAYGAFFDRLYVLLKGRIVYQGGRGPEGYRISELKAWLDQYRQSSQTSTTLEV
;
A
#
# COMPACT_ATOMS: atom_id res chain seq x y z
N MET A 1 -13.17 -32.31 30.90
CA MET A 1 -12.82 -32.00 29.48
C MET A 1 -12.79 -30.50 29.13
N LYS A 2 -13.61 -29.63 29.74
CA LYS A 2 -13.61 -28.18 29.44
C LYS A 2 -12.41 -27.41 30.01
N THR A 3 -11.90 -27.81 31.17
CA THR A 3 -10.76 -27.19 31.87
C THR A 3 -9.43 -27.35 31.11
N MET A 4 -9.16 -28.52 30.52
CA MET A 4 -7.97 -28.73 29.69
C MET A 4 -7.93 -27.87 28.42
N LYS A 5 -9.10 -27.51 27.85
CA LYS A 5 -9.16 -26.60 26.70
C LYS A 5 -8.84 -25.17 27.10
N ALA A 6 -9.37 -24.71 28.25
CA ALA A 6 -9.10 -23.38 28.78
C ALA A 6 -7.61 -23.19 29.14
N VAL A 7 -6.97 -24.20 29.75
CA VAL A 7 -5.55 -24.15 30.08
C VAL A 7 -4.68 -24.10 28.82
N LYS A 8 -5.01 -24.88 27.79
CA LYS A 8 -4.31 -24.82 26.50
C LYS A 8 -4.45 -23.45 25.83
N SER A 9 -5.66 -22.87 25.82
CA SER A 9 -5.88 -21.51 25.30
C SER A 9 -5.13 -20.45 26.11
N ALA A 10 -5.04 -20.59 27.43
CA ALA A 10 -4.30 -19.67 28.30
C ALA A 10 -2.78 -19.72 28.04
N VAL A 11 -2.22 -20.92 27.86
CA VAL A 11 -0.80 -21.09 27.50
C VAL A 11 -0.51 -20.53 26.12
N VAL A 12 -1.40 -20.74 25.15
CA VAL A 12 -1.29 -20.13 23.81
C VAL A 12 -1.33 -18.60 23.89
N CYS A 13 -2.22 -18.02 24.71
CA CYS A 13 -2.24 -16.57 24.94
C CYS A 13 -0.94 -16.08 25.59
N LEU A 14 -0.42 -16.78 26.59
CA LEU A 14 0.84 -16.43 27.27
C LEU A 14 2.06 -16.45 26.34
N VAL A 15 2.05 -17.29 25.30
CA VAL A 15 3.15 -17.37 24.32
C VAL A 15 2.96 -16.37 23.16
N LEU A 16 1.71 -16.09 22.77
CA LEU A 16 1.40 -15.21 21.64
C LEU A 16 1.32 -13.73 22.05
N LEU A 17 0.86 -13.42 23.27
CA LEU A 17 0.73 -12.04 23.75
C LEU A 17 2.07 -11.29 23.75
N PRO A 18 3.18 -11.85 24.30
CA PRO A 18 4.47 -11.15 24.28
C PRO A 18 4.95 -10.88 22.85
N ARG A 19 4.71 -11.82 21.93
CA ARG A 19 5.07 -11.66 20.51
C ARG A 19 4.21 -10.61 19.81
N PHE A 20 2.91 -10.59 20.10
CA PHE A 20 1.99 -9.56 19.63
C PHE A 20 2.39 -8.17 20.16
N PHE A 21 2.74 -8.06 21.43
CA PHE A 21 3.22 -6.80 22.00
C PHE A 21 4.57 -6.37 21.42
N MET A 22 5.46 -7.30 21.09
CA MET A 22 6.74 -6.99 20.43
C MET A 22 6.56 -6.55 18.97
N THR A 23 5.66 -7.18 18.21
CA THR A 23 5.35 -6.72 16.84
C THR A 23 4.57 -5.41 16.85
N ALA A 24 3.64 -5.24 17.79
CA ALA A 24 2.97 -3.98 18.10
C ALA A 24 3.99 -2.86 18.41
N LEU A 25 4.96 -3.15 19.28
CA LEU A 25 6.02 -2.21 19.66
C LEU A 25 6.93 -1.92 18.46
N LEU A 26 7.25 -2.90 17.63
CA LEU A 26 8.01 -2.70 16.40
C LEU A 26 7.27 -1.81 15.41
N PHE A 27 5.97 -2.04 15.17
CA PHE A 27 5.14 -1.17 14.33
C PHE A 27 5.01 0.24 14.91
N TRP A 28 4.89 0.38 16.23
CA TRP A 28 4.90 1.67 16.92
C TRP A 28 6.26 2.38 16.80
N LEU A 29 7.37 1.65 16.90
CA LEU A 29 8.71 2.17 16.69
C LEU A 29 8.96 2.55 15.23
N LEU A 30 8.41 1.81 14.27
CA LEU A 30 8.47 2.17 12.85
C LEU A 30 7.64 3.43 12.57
N ASP A 31 6.44 3.55 13.14
CA ASP A 31 5.65 4.79 13.13
C ASP A 31 6.46 5.96 13.73
N PHE A 32 7.08 5.73 14.88
CA PHE A 32 7.90 6.73 15.55
C PHE A 32 9.15 7.08 14.74
N LEU A 33 9.83 6.11 14.11
CA LEU A 33 11.00 6.34 13.26
C LEU A 33 10.61 7.06 11.97
N CYS A 34 9.46 6.78 11.37
CA CYS A 34 8.92 7.50 10.22
C CYS A 34 8.60 8.96 10.60
N ILE A 35 7.92 9.18 11.74
CA ILE A 35 7.65 10.52 12.26
C ILE A 35 8.95 11.26 12.61
N ARG A 36 9.91 10.58 13.26
CA ARG A 36 11.18 11.19 13.69
C ARG A 36 12.11 11.46 12.52
N ARG A 37 12.14 10.60 11.50
CA ARG A 37 12.89 10.82 10.25
C ARG A 37 12.30 12.00 9.48
N ARG A 38 10.97 12.16 9.46
CA ARG A 38 10.31 13.38 8.94
C ARG A 38 10.77 14.63 9.68
N VAL A 39 10.85 14.59 11.02
CA VAL A 39 11.31 15.73 11.84
C VAL A 39 12.81 16.04 11.67
N PHE A 40 13.66 15.02 11.50
CA PHE A 40 15.10 15.22 11.26
C PHE A 40 15.43 15.67 9.84
N PHE A 41 14.77 15.11 8.80
CA PHE A 41 14.97 15.55 7.41
C PHE A 41 14.39 16.94 7.14
N HIS A 42 13.35 17.36 7.88
CA HIS A 42 12.85 18.74 7.81
C HIS A 42 13.86 19.77 8.35
N LYS A 43 14.96 19.35 8.96
CA LYS A 43 16.01 20.25 9.47
C LYS A 43 17.22 20.41 8.53
N GLU A 44 17.33 19.59 7.48
CA GLU A 44 18.45 19.66 6.51
C GLU A 44 18.03 20.07 5.09
N GLN A 45 16.75 20.31 4.84
CA GLN A 45 16.26 20.63 3.49
C GLN A 45 15.46 21.94 3.50
N ASP A 46 16.15 23.04 3.81
CA ASP A 46 15.64 24.41 3.70
C ASP A 46 16.05 25.08 2.36
N ASP A 47 16.51 24.30 1.36
CA ASP A 47 17.00 24.83 0.07
C ASP A 47 16.64 23.96 -1.15
N CYS A 48 15.41 23.44 -1.23
CA CYS A 48 14.88 22.93 -2.50
C CYS A 48 13.39 23.25 -2.62
N LEU A 49 13.03 23.90 -3.73
CA LEU A 49 11.69 24.37 -4.09
C LEU A 49 10.73 23.22 -4.46
N ASP A 50 10.47 22.30 -3.54
CA ASP A 50 9.36 21.35 -3.64
C ASP A 50 8.43 21.52 -2.43
N PRO A 51 7.12 21.78 -2.63
CA PRO A 51 6.19 21.91 -1.51
C PRO A 51 6.12 20.59 -0.74
N PRO A 52 6.09 20.62 0.61
CA PRO A 52 6.03 19.41 1.41
C PRO A 52 4.77 18.61 1.05
N LEU A 53 4.95 17.33 0.73
CA LEU A 53 3.86 16.36 0.58
C LEU A 53 3.07 16.31 1.89
N CYS A 54 1.95 17.02 1.95
CA CYS A 54 1.04 17.04 3.09
C CYS A 54 0.29 15.71 3.15
N ILE A 55 0.85 14.75 3.87
CA ILE A 55 0.15 13.52 4.29
C ILE A 55 -0.84 13.92 5.40
N SER A 56 -2.11 13.58 5.20
CA SER A 56 -3.17 13.76 6.21
C SER A 56 -2.89 12.89 7.45
N ASP A 57 -2.87 13.50 8.64
CA ASP A 57 -2.56 12.88 9.94
C ASP A 57 -3.58 11.82 10.41
N SER A 58 -4.58 11.50 9.60
CA SER A 58 -5.71 10.63 9.97
C SER A 58 -5.42 9.13 9.92
N ASN A 59 -4.15 8.71 9.86
CA ASN A 59 -3.77 7.32 9.60
C ASN A 59 -2.67 6.80 10.57
N ARG A 60 -2.97 6.71 11.86
CA ARG A 60 -2.10 5.99 12.83
C ARG A 60 -2.10 4.48 12.53
N LEU A 61 -0.97 3.76 12.61
CA LEU A 61 -0.88 2.31 12.27
C LEU A 61 -1.71 1.38 13.17
N PHE A 62 -2.28 1.91 14.27
CA PHE A 62 -2.95 1.15 15.32
C PHE A 62 -4.49 1.18 15.26
N SER A 63 -5.09 0.98 14.08
CA SER A 63 -6.55 0.74 14.00
C SER A 63 -6.87 -0.75 13.99
N LEU A 64 -8.01 -1.14 14.58
CA LEU A 64 -8.57 -2.50 14.49
C LEU A 64 -8.72 -2.98 13.04
N GLU A 65 -8.92 -2.05 12.12
CA GLU A 65 -9.01 -2.29 10.68
C GLU A 65 -7.65 -2.71 10.09
N SER A 66 -6.55 -2.12 10.56
CA SER A 66 -5.19 -2.50 10.15
C SER A 66 -4.85 -3.93 10.61
N LEU A 67 -5.30 -4.33 11.80
CA LEU A 67 -5.15 -5.70 12.31
C LEU A 67 -6.04 -6.72 11.57
N ARG A 68 -7.26 -6.33 11.19
CA ARG A 68 -8.13 -7.17 10.34
C ARG A 68 -7.59 -7.33 8.93
N ALA A 69 -7.04 -6.28 8.34
CA ALA A 69 -6.42 -6.32 7.02
C ALA A 69 -5.25 -7.32 6.98
N VAL A 70 -4.41 -7.35 8.04
CA VAL A 70 -3.34 -8.34 8.20
C VAL A 70 -3.90 -9.77 8.35
N TRP A 71 -5.02 -9.94 9.05
CA TRP A 71 -5.66 -11.25 9.24
C TRP A 71 -6.34 -11.79 7.98
N HIS A 72 -6.87 -10.92 7.12
CA HIS A 72 -7.61 -11.28 5.91
C HIS A 72 -6.78 -11.32 4.63
N GLY A 73 -5.50 -10.91 4.67
CA GLY A 73 -4.54 -11.09 3.57
C GLY A 73 -4.43 -12.55 3.08
N HIS A 74 -4.87 -13.54 3.85
CA HIS A 74 -4.96 -14.94 3.44
C HIS A 74 -6.02 -15.28 2.37
N LYS A 75 -6.89 -14.34 1.95
CA LYS A 75 -7.93 -14.59 0.94
C LYS A 75 -7.53 -14.05 -0.45
N LEU A 76 -6.39 -14.55 -0.92
CA LEU A 76 -5.56 -14.02 -2.01
C LEU A 76 -6.03 -14.39 -3.44
N ASP A 77 -7.33 -14.61 -3.67
CA ASP A 77 -7.91 -14.81 -5.00
C ASP A 77 -8.36 -13.48 -5.67
N PHE A 78 -8.18 -12.34 -5.00
CA PHE A 78 -8.69 -11.04 -5.44
C PHE A 78 -7.70 -10.21 -6.28
N LEU A 79 -6.42 -10.57 -6.29
CA LEU A 79 -5.35 -9.73 -6.87
C LEU A 79 -5.35 -9.71 -8.40
N LYS A 80 -5.66 -10.83 -9.08
CA LYS A 80 -5.75 -10.86 -10.55
C LYS A 80 -6.90 -9.99 -11.09
N GLU A 81 -8.08 -10.11 -10.48
CA GLU A 81 -9.24 -9.28 -10.83
C GLU A 81 -8.99 -7.79 -10.55
N ALA A 82 -8.33 -7.49 -9.42
CA ALA A 82 -7.99 -6.12 -9.04
C ALA A 82 -7.02 -5.45 -10.03
N HIS A 83 -6.00 -6.17 -10.50
CA HIS A 83 -5.02 -5.65 -11.46
C HIS A 83 -5.62 -5.38 -12.85
N LEU A 84 -6.44 -6.30 -13.37
CA LEU A 84 -7.15 -6.10 -14.64
C LEU A 84 -8.14 -4.94 -14.55
N ALA A 85 -8.84 -4.79 -13.42
CA ALA A 85 -9.73 -3.67 -13.18
C ALA A 85 -8.97 -2.33 -13.12
N PHE A 86 -7.77 -2.32 -12.51
CA PHE A 86 -6.91 -1.13 -12.50
C PHE A 86 -6.45 -0.74 -13.90
N GLU A 87 -5.95 -1.70 -14.70
CA GLU A 87 -5.53 -1.43 -16.07
C GLU A 87 -6.68 -0.84 -16.91
N SER A 88 -7.88 -1.39 -16.77
CA SER A 88 -9.08 -0.87 -17.45
C SER A 88 -9.39 0.58 -17.06
N VAL A 89 -9.30 0.92 -15.77
CA VAL A 89 -9.50 2.30 -15.29
C VAL A 89 -8.42 3.23 -15.81
N VAL A 90 -7.16 2.79 -15.81
CA VAL A 90 -6.03 3.56 -16.37
C VAL A 90 -6.26 3.87 -17.84
N GLN A 91 -6.58 2.85 -18.65
CA GLN A 91 -6.80 3.04 -20.09
C GLN A 91 -7.98 3.97 -20.39
N GLN A 92 -9.07 3.89 -19.60
CA GLN A 92 -10.26 4.75 -19.77
C GLN A 92 -10.03 6.22 -19.40
N ASN A 93 -8.96 6.53 -18.66
CA ASN A 93 -8.69 7.86 -18.12
C ASN A 93 -7.31 8.40 -18.55
N ALA A 94 -6.67 7.76 -19.53
CA ALA A 94 -5.37 8.16 -20.06
C ALA A 94 -5.37 9.56 -20.73
N ASP A 95 -6.55 10.08 -21.06
CA ASP A 95 -6.76 11.44 -21.57
C ASP A 95 -6.67 12.52 -20.49
N ILE A 96 -6.89 12.17 -19.21
CA ILE A 96 -6.97 13.13 -18.10
C ILE A 96 -5.95 12.87 -16.99
N ALA A 97 -5.34 11.69 -16.95
CA ALA A 97 -4.42 11.29 -15.89
C ALA A 97 -3.30 10.37 -16.40
N ASP A 98 -2.09 10.65 -15.95
CA ASP A 98 -0.97 9.70 -16.03
C ASP A 98 -1.08 8.67 -14.90
N SER A 99 -0.62 7.45 -15.16
CA SER A 99 -0.65 6.34 -14.19
C SER A 99 0.71 5.70 -14.01
N VAL A 100 1.04 5.35 -12.78
CA VAL A 100 2.25 4.58 -12.45
C VAL A 100 1.91 3.53 -11.39
N LEU A 101 2.41 2.31 -11.59
CA LEU A 101 2.37 1.24 -10.60
C LEU A 101 3.77 1.11 -9.97
N VAL A 102 3.84 1.32 -8.66
CA VAL A 102 5.09 1.20 -7.90
C VAL A 102 5.13 -0.16 -7.23
N TYR A 103 6.01 -1.04 -7.71
CA TYR A 103 6.23 -2.35 -7.13
C TYR A 103 7.07 -2.26 -5.86
N ILE A 104 6.52 -2.74 -4.73
CA ILE A 104 7.14 -2.67 -3.41
C ILE A 104 7.60 -4.05 -2.93
N GLU A 105 7.86 -4.20 -1.63
CA GLU A 105 8.25 -5.49 -1.05
C GLU A 105 7.10 -6.50 -1.00
N GLU A 106 7.44 -7.79 -1.08
CA GLU A 106 6.46 -8.87 -0.99
C GLU A 106 5.76 -8.87 0.38
N ALA A 107 4.43 -8.85 0.36
CA ALA A 107 3.62 -9.03 1.57
C ALA A 107 3.79 -10.43 2.17
N HIS A 108 3.98 -11.45 1.30
CA HIS A 108 4.07 -12.86 1.67
C HIS A 108 5.26 -13.56 0.96
N PRO A 109 6.50 -13.25 1.35
CA PRO A 109 7.67 -13.83 0.71
C PRO A 109 7.73 -15.35 0.93
N SER A 110 8.16 -16.10 -0.09
CA SER A 110 8.17 -17.56 -0.09
C SER A 110 9.16 -18.20 0.90
N ASP A 111 10.17 -17.44 1.33
CA ASP A 111 11.16 -17.77 2.36
C ASP A 111 10.79 -17.22 3.76
N GLY A 112 9.57 -16.68 3.92
CA GLY A 112 9.01 -16.17 5.18
C GLY A 112 7.77 -16.95 5.65
N TRP A 113 6.78 -16.23 6.18
CA TRP A 113 5.45 -16.80 6.44
C TRP A 113 4.79 -17.14 5.10
N ARG A 114 4.87 -18.41 4.73
CA ARG A 114 4.41 -18.91 3.44
C ARG A 114 2.89 -18.89 3.36
N SER A 115 2.34 -18.15 2.40
CA SER A 115 1.01 -18.41 1.86
C SER A 115 1.14 -19.56 0.86
N THR A 116 0.69 -20.76 1.22
CA THR A 116 0.78 -21.95 0.37
C THR A 116 -0.05 -21.85 -0.91
N ASP A 117 -0.97 -20.88 -0.97
CA ASP A 117 -1.97 -20.76 -2.03
C ASP A 117 -1.70 -19.60 -3.00
N ALA A 118 -0.57 -18.87 -2.84
CA ALA A 118 -0.25 -17.76 -3.71
C ALA A 118 0.25 -18.23 -5.10
N PRO A 119 -0.23 -17.63 -6.21
CA PRO A 119 0.11 -18.04 -7.57
C PRO A 119 1.59 -17.81 -7.93
N TYR A 120 2.24 -16.85 -7.28
CA TYR A 120 3.67 -16.59 -7.41
C TYR A 120 4.36 -16.85 -6.08
N GLN A 121 5.50 -17.54 -6.14
CA GLN A 121 6.30 -17.90 -4.98
C GLN A 121 7.62 -17.12 -4.99
N ILE A 122 7.53 -15.82 -4.73
CA ILE A 122 8.66 -14.89 -4.81
C ILE A 122 9.33 -14.79 -3.42
N PRO A 123 10.64 -15.03 -3.29
CA PRO A 123 11.35 -14.87 -2.02
C PRO A 123 11.52 -13.39 -1.68
N ARG A 124 11.84 -13.07 -0.43
CA ARG A 124 12.15 -11.70 -0.04
C ARG A 124 13.32 -11.17 -0.88
N HIS A 125 13.13 -10.01 -1.52
CA HIS A 125 14.16 -9.32 -2.29
C HIS A 125 15.37 -8.98 -1.42
N ARG A 126 16.57 -9.40 -1.82
CA ARG A 126 17.83 -9.10 -1.12
C ARG A 126 18.59 -7.97 -1.81
N CYS A 127 18.34 -7.80 -3.11
CA CYS A 127 18.90 -6.73 -3.92
C CYS A 127 17.85 -6.19 -4.90
N LEU A 128 18.20 -5.07 -5.55
CA LEU A 128 17.31 -4.42 -6.51
C LEU A 128 16.99 -5.32 -7.71
N GLU A 129 17.93 -6.16 -8.16
CA GLU A 129 17.70 -7.07 -9.29
C GLU A 129 16.62 -8.12 -8.96
N ASP A 130 16.58 -8.63 -7.73
CA ASP A 130 15.52 -9.55 -7.29
C ASP A 130 14.14 -8.88 -7.42
N ARG A 131 14.05 -7.63 -6.98
CA ARG A 131 12.81 -6.84 -7.04
C ARG A 131 12.42 -6.50 -8.47
N LEU A 132 13.40 -6.16 -9.32
CA LEU A 132 13.17 -5.93 -10.75
C LEU A 132 12.68 -7.21 -11.44
N HIS A 133 13.21 -8.38 -11.07
CA HIS A 133 12.74 -9.65 -11.60
C HIS A 133 11.27 -9.90 -11.27
N ALA A 134 10.88 -9.69 -10.01
CA ALA A 134 9.50 -9.79 -9.56
C ALA A 134 8.56 -8.78 -10.27
N ALA A 135 9.00 -7.53 -10.40
CA ALA A 135 8.24 -6.50 -11.11
C ALA A 135 8.06 -6.78 -12.62
N ARG A 136 9.02 -7.47 -13.27
CA ARG A 136 8.86 -7.93 -14.66
C ARG A 136 7.74 -8.97 -14.80
N LEU A 137 7.54 -9.81 -13.78
CA LEU A 137 6.39 -10.75 -13.74
C LEU A 137 5.08 -9.96 -13.66
N MET A 138 5.00 -8.98 -12.74
CA MET A 138 3.83 -8.09 -12.63
C MET A 138 3.51 -7.38 -13.96
N ARG A 139 4.53 -6.84 -14.64
CA ARG A 139 4.35 -6.16 -15.94
C ARG A 139 3.76 -7.07 -17.02
N THR A 140 3.97 -8.39 -16.92
CA THR A 140 3.38 -9.36 -17.85
C THR A 140 1.87 -9.47 -17.65
N GLU A 141 1.38 -9.27 -16.42
CA GLU A 141 -0.04 -9.32 -16.07
C GLU A 141 -0.77 -7.98 -16.33
N VAL A 142 -0.05 -6.85 -16.32
CA VAL A 142 -0.59 -5.49 -16.57
C VAL A 142 0.21 -4.73 -17.64
N PRO A 143 0.17 -5.17 -18.91
CA PRO A 143 1.02 -4.63 -19.96
C PRO A 143 0.77 -3.14 -20.27
N GLY A 144 -0.44 -2.63 -20.01
CA GLY A 144 -0.80 -1.23 -20.23
C GLY A 144 -0.34 -0.25 -19.16
N CYS A 145 0.28 -0.71 -18.07
CA CYS A 145 0.69 0.15 -16.95
C CYS A 145 2.21 0.36 -16.93
N VAL A 146 2.64 1.60 -16.63
CA VAL A 146 4.05 1.89 -16.35
C VAL A 146 4.38 1.32 -14.97
N VAL A 147 5.21 0.27 -14.95
CA VAL A 147 5.68 -0.37 -13.71
C VAL A 147 7.08 0.15 -13.36
N VAL A 148 7.21 0.73 -12.17
CA VAL A 148 8.49 1.10 -11.55
C VAL A 148 8.68 0.32 -10.26
N VAL A 149 9.91 0.25 -9.75
CA VAL A 149 10.23 -0.44 -8.49
C VAL A 149 10.60 0.56 -7.42
N ASP A 150 10.15 0.33 -6.18
CA ASP A 150 10.66 1.08 -5.04
C ASP A 150 12.12 0.70 -4.75
N SER A 151 12.84 1.66 -4.20
CA SER A 151 14.19 1.50 -3.65
C SER A 151 14.26 0.38 -2.61
N MET A 152 15.43 -0.25 -2.44
CA MET A 152 15.61 -1.31 -1.43
C MET A 152 15.43 -0.80 0.00
N GLU A 153 15.55 0.51 0.22
CA GLU A 153 15.24 1.22 1.46
C GLU A 153 13.73 1.37 1.72
N ASN A 154 12.87 0.92 0.79
CA ASN A 154 11.41 1.02 0.85
C ASN A 154 10.93 2.47 1.04
N ALA A 155 11.62 3.44 0.41
CA ALA A 155 11.36 4.86 0.61
C ALA A 155 9.94 5.28 0.21
N SER A 156 9.44 4.77 -0.92
CA SER A 156 8.10 5.09 -1.41
C SER A 156 7.04 4.39 -0.58
N ASN A 157 7.25 3.11 -0.25
CA ASN A 157 6.37 2.36 0.64
C ASN A 157 6.20 3.06 2.00
N ALA A 158 7.30 3.53 2.59
CA ALA A 158 7.29 4.28 3.84
C ALA A 158 6.60 5.64 3.72
N ALA A 159 6.91 6.41 2.67
CA ALA A 159 6.34 7.75 2.47
C ALA A 159 4.82 7.72 2.25
N TYR A 160 4.33 6.72 1.51
CA TYR A 160 2.91 6.58 1.20
C TYR A 160 2.18 5.64 2.17
N GLY A 161 2.88 4.98 3.10
CA GLY A 161 2.26 3.97 3.97
C GLY A 161 1.48 2.93 3.15
N ALA A 162 2.11 2.44 2.09
CA ALA A 162 1.49 1.64 1.03
C ALA A 162 1.64 0.12 1.25
N PHE A 163 1.95 -0.30 2.48
CA PHE A 163 2.13 -1.70 2.82
C PHE A 163 0.92 -2.54 2.38
N PHE A 164 1.19 -3.69 1.74
CA PHE A 164 0.28 -4.44 0.86
C PHE A 164 0.05 -3.71 -0.47
N ASP A 165 -1.17 -3.25 -0.73
CA ASP A 165 -1.53 -2.49 -1.91
C ASP A 165 -2.25 -1.20 -1.49
N ARG A 166 -2.03 -0.12 -2.23
CA ARG A 166 -2.71 1.15 -1.96
C ARG A 166 -2.81 2.04 -3.19
N LEU A 167 -3.95 2.71 -3.32
CA LEU A 167 -4.24 3.62 -4.42
C LEU A 167 -4.10 5.08 -3.97
N TYR A 168 -3.55 5.92 -4.84
CA TYR A 168 -3.40 7.36 -4.62
C TYR A 168 -3.74 8.11 -5.91
N VAL A 169 -4.30 9.31 -5.78
CA VAL A 169 -4.32 10.30 -6.87
C VAL A 169 -3.60 11.55 -6.41
N LEU A 170 -2.64 11.98 -7.23
CA LEU A 170 -1.90 13.20 -7.03
C LEU A 170 -2.34 14.24 -8.07
N LEU A 171 -2.63 15.45 -7.61
CA LEU A 171 -2.95 16.59 -8.45
C LEU A 171 -2.13 17.79 -7.98
N LYS A 172 -1.31 18.35 -8.88
CA LYS A 172 -0.45 19.51 -8.61
C LYS A 172 0.41 19.32 -7.34
N GLY A 173 1.04 18.15 -7.21
CA GLY A 173 1.90 17.81 -6.08
C GLY A 173 1.18 17.53 -4.76
N ARG A 174 -0.16 17.44 -4.76
CA ARG A 174 -0.97 17.16 -3.56
C ARG A 174 -1.74 15.87 -3.71
N ILE A 175 -1.84 15.12 -2.62
CA ILE A 175 -2.68 13.92 -2.56
C ILE A 175 -4.15 14.38 -2.46
N VAL A 176 -4.94 14.06 -3.48
CA VAL A 176 -6.37 14.40 -3.57
C VAL A 176 -7.29 13.18 -3.41
N TYR A 177 -6.71 11.99 -3.51
CA TYR A 177 -7.35 10.72 -3.16
C TYR A 177 -6.31 9.81 -2.50
N GLN A 178 -6.72 9.15 -1.42
CA GLN A 178 -5.92 8.18 -0.69
C GLN A 178 -6.80 6.98 -0.35
N GLY A 179 -6.47 5.83 -0.94
CA GLY A 179 -7.18 4.58 -0.71
C GLY A 179 -7.06 4.09 0.73
N GLY A 180 -8.03 3.26 1.11
CA GLY A 180 -8.02 2.54 2.39
C GLY A 180 -6.79 1.65 2.50
N ARG A 181 -6.54 1.12 3.71
CA ARG A 181 -5.38 0.25 3.96
C ARG A 181 -5.68 -1.21 3.63
N GLY A 182 -4.65 -1.90 3.15
CA GLY A 182 -4.70 -3.33 2.89
C GLY A 182 -5.65 -3.70 1.74
N PRO A 183 -5.84 -5.01 1.50
CA PRO A 183 -6.63 -5.49 0.37
C PRO A 183 -8.09 -5.03 0.41
N GLU A 184 -8.69 -4.85 1.59
CA GLU A 184 -10.06 -4.31 1.73
C GLU A 184 -10.17 -2.84 1.30
N GLY A 185 -9.07 -2.10 1.43
CA GLY A 185 -8.98 -0.69 1.06
C GLY A 185 -8.66 -0.46 -0.43
N TYR A 186 -8.29 -1.50 -1.16
CA TYR A 186 -8.00 -1.44 -2.60
C TYR A 186 -9.30 -1.38 -3.41
N ARG A 187 -9.96 -0.23 -3.39
CA ARG A 187 -11.29 -0.04 -4.00
C ARG A 187 -11.19 0.70 -5.32
N ILE A 188 -11.06 -0.06 -6.41
CA ILE A 188 -11.07 0.46 -7.79
C ILE A 188 -12.35 1.25 -8.09
N SER A 189 -13.49 0.86 -7.51
CA SER A 189 -14.74 1.61 -7.65
C SER A 189 -14.68 3.02 -7.07
N GLU A 190 -14.01 3.21 -5.92
CA GLU A 190 -13.83 4.54 -5.32
C GLU A 190 -12.89 5.40 -6.16
N LEU A 191 -11.79 4.82 -6.66
CA LEU A 191 -10.88 5.50 -7.58
C LEU A 191 -11.61 5.95 -8.86
N LYS A 192 -12.40 5.06 -9.45
CA LYS A 192 -13.19 5.36 -10.65
C LYS A 192 -14.18 6.49 -10.40
N ALA A 193 -14.93 6.43 -9.29
CA ALA A 193 -15.88 7.48 -8.93
C ALA A 193 -15.20 8.85 -8.76
N TRP A 194 -14.00 8.87 -8.18
CA TRP A 194 -13.20 10.09 -8.04
C TRP A 194 -12.79 10.65 -9.41
N LEU A 195 -12.29 9.80 -10.32
CA LEU A 195 -11.88 10.21 -11.68
C LEU A 195 -13.08 10.73 -12.49
N ASP A 196 -14.23 10.05 -12.40
CA ASP A 196 -15.46 10.46 -13.07
C ASP A 196 -15.92 11.85 -12.58
N GLN A 197 -15.87 12.08 -11.26
CA GLN A 197 -16.19 13.38 -10.66
C GLN A 197 -15.22 14.47 -11.11
N TYR A 198 -13.92 14.17 -11.19
CA TYR A 198 -12.90 15.11 -11.65
C TYR A 198 -13.08 15.47 -13.14
N ARG A 199 -13.46 14.51 -13.98
CA ARG A 199 -13.75 14.75 -15.40
C ARG A 199 -14.94 15.70 -15.56
N GLN A 200 -16.02 15.46 -14.81
CA GLN A 200 -17.23 16.30 -14.85
C GLN A 200 -16.97 17.75 -14.40
N SER A 201 -16.21 17.93 -13.31
CA SER A 201 -15.88 19.27 -12.81
C SER A 201 -14.95 20.03 -13.75
N SER A 202 -14.02 19.34 -14.40
CA SER A 202 -13.11 19.92 -15.40
C SER A 202 -13.86 20.39 -16.63
N GLN A 203 -14.80 19.59 -17.16
CA GLN A 203 -15.63 19.97 -18.32
C GLN A 203 -16.58 21.13 -18.03
N THR A 204 -17.13 21.19 -16.81
CA THR A 204 -18.01 22.28 -16.39
C THR A 204 -17.25 23.61 -16.29
N SER A 205 -16.02 23.59 -15.80
CA SER A 205 -15.16 24.78 -15.71
C SER A 205 -14.80 25.33 -17.09
N THR A 206 -14.50 24.46 -18.06
CA THR A 206 -14.22 24.87 -19.45
C THR A 206 -15.44 25.47 -20.15
N THR A 207 -16.66 25.06 -19.78
CA THR A 207 -17.90 25.54 -20.42
C THR A 207 -18.35 26.91 -19.89
N LEU A 208 -17.91 27.31 -18.69
CA LEU A 208 -18.27 28.59 -18.06
C LEU A 208 -17.28 29.72 -18.40
N GLU A 209 -16.16 29.41 -19.05
CA GLU A 209 -15.16 30.40 -19.51
C GLU A 209 -15.29 30.75 -21.01
N VAL A 210 -16.35 30.28 -21.68
CA VAL A 210 -16.70 30.59 -23.08
C VAL A 210 -17.96 31.45 -23.13
#